data_AF-A0A6P1HID4-F1
#
_entry.id   AF-A0A6P1HID4-F1
#
_cell.length_a   1.000
_cell.length_b   1.000
_cell.length_c   1.000
_cell.angle_alpha   90.00
_cell.angle_beta   90.00
_cell.angle_gamma   90.00
#
_symmetry.space_group_name_H-M   'P 1'
#
loop_
_entity.id
_entity.type
_entity.pdbx_description
1 polymer ?
#
loop_
_entity_poly.entity_id
_entity_poly.type
_entity_poly.pdbx_seq_one_letter_code
_entity_poly.pdbx_strand_id
1 'polypeptide(L)'
;MAYQSIFNVSPPNPDIKSIETNYPKNGIWVQIPKGTDEITFNVKAENTQTVLFWLISTGTQTWTERILIGYDIKENDTDNIFTLNWKINKDSLHDHLHVQGLGENPLNFNKIIHLYKNQ
;
A
#
# COMPACT_ATOMS: atom_id res chain seq x y z
N MET A 1 47.04 6.91 15.46
CA MET A 1 45.98 6.15 14.74
C MET A 1 44.70 6.96 14.87
N ALA A 2 44.19 7.51 13.78
CA ALA A 2 42.99 8.34 13.81
C ALA A 2 41.74 7.43 13.72
N TYR A 3 40.82 7.58 14.67
CA TYR A 3 39.49 6.98 14.59
C TYR A 3 38.76 7.64 13.41
N GLN A 4 38.46 6.87 12.37
CA GLN A 4 37.56 7.30 11.32
C GLN A 4 36.16 7.40 11.93
N SER A 5 35.61 8.62 11.94
CA SER A 5 34.20 8.88 12.24
C SER A 5 33.36 8.22 11.15
N ILE A 6 32.81 7.04 11.44
CA ILE A 6 31.73 6.45 10.64
C ILE A 6 30.54 7.39 10.72
N PHE A 7 30.25 8.09 9.61
CA PHE A 7 29.00 8.84 9.47
C PHE A 7 27.85 7.86 9.67
N ASN A 8 27.08 8.02 10.74
CA ASN A 8 25.77 7.37 10.88
C ASN A 8 24.84 7.98 9.83
N VAL A 9 24.90 7.47 8.60
CA VAL A 9 23.90 7.79 7.58
C VAL A 9 22.65 7.03 7.98
N SER A 10 21.60 7.74 8.38
CA SER A 10 20.30 7.12 8.63
C SER A 10 19.86 6.40 7.35
N PRO A 11 19.30 5.17 7.46
CA PRO A 11 18.76 4.50 6.29
C PRO A 11 17.71 5.38 5.60
N PRO A 12 17.59 5.30 4.27
CA PRO A 12 16.63 6.10 3.52
C PRO A 12 15.20 5.73 3.91
N ASN A 13 14.29 6.70 3.82
CA ASN A 13 12.88 6.47 4.09
C ASN A 13 12.25 5.61 2.99
N PRO A 14 11.30 4.73 3.33
CA PRO A 14 10.41 4.11 2.36
C PRO A 14 9.74 5.17 1.48
N ASP A 15 9.63 4.89 0.18
CA ASP A 15 9.01 5.80 -0.77
C ASP A 15 8.15 5.05 -1.79
N ILE A 16 6.82 5.24 -1.70
CA ILE A 16 5.87 4.67 -2.64
C ILE A 16 5.76 5.58 -3.86
N LYS A 17 6.33 5.15 -4.98
CA LYS A 17 6.34 5.91 -6.24
C LYS A 17 4.95 5.91 -6.90
N SER A 18 4.40 4.73 -7.15
CA SER A 18 3.11 4.57 -7.82
C SER A 18 2.30 3.43 -7.24
N ILE A 19 0.99 3.53 -7.42
CA ILE A 19 0.06 2.42 -7.16
C ILE A 19 -0.91 2.32 -8.34
N GLU A 20 -0.91 1.16 -8.95
CA GLU A 20 -1.70 0.80 -10.12
C GLU A 20 -2.67 -0.32 -9.80
N THR A 21 -3.77 -0.35 -10.54
CA THR A 21 -4.83 -1.35 -10.40
C THR A 21 -5.28 -1.83 -11.76
N ASN A 22 -5.82 -3.06 -11.82
CA ASN A 22 -6.45 -3.59 -13.04
C ASN A 22 -7.79 -2.91 -13.39
N TYR A 23 -8.26 -1.96 -12.59
CA TYR A 23 -9.47 -1.18 -12.83
C TYR A 23 -9.17 0.32 -13.00
N PRO A 24 -9.98 1.04 -13.80
CA PRO A 24 -9.76 2.45 -14.07
C PRO A 24 -10.06 3.33 -12.86
N LYS A 25 -9.45 4.51 -12.84
CA LYS A 25 -9.76 5.58 -11.89
C LYS A 25 -10.72 6.59 -12.52
N ASN A 26 -11.71 7.03 -11.76
CA ASN A 26 -12.53 8.20 -12.06
C ASN A 26 -12.32 9.24 -10.94
N GLY A 27 -11.57 10.29 -11.25
CA GLY A 27 -11.05 11.21 -10.23
C GLY A 27 -10.14 10.48 -9.24
N ILE A 28 -10.47 10.54 -7.95
CA ILE A 28 -9.70 9.90 -6.87
C ILE A 28 -10.10 8.43 -6.63
N TRP A 29 -11.17 7.95 -7.27
CA TRP A 29 -11.78 6.64 -7.00
C TRP A 29 -11.39 5.60 -8.05
N VAL A 30 -10.90 4.45 -7.61
CA VAL A 30 -10.85 3.24 -8.43
C VAL A 30 -12.27 2.69 -8.57
N GLN A 31 -12.71 2.49 -9.82
CA GLN A 31 -14.06 2.06 -10.17
C GLN A 31 -14.07 0.55 -10.39
N ILE A 32 -14.52 -0.19 -9.38
CA ILE A 32 -14.61 -1.64 -9.40
C ILE A 32 -15.99 -2.04 -9.95
N PRO A 33 -16.08 -2.80 -11.06
CA PRO A 33 -17.35 -3.23 -11.62
C PRO A 33 -18.16 -4.09 -10.64
N LYS A 34 -19.49 -3.98 -10.72
CA LYS A 34 -20.42 -4.86 -9.99
C LYS A 34 -20.13 -6.33 -10.33
N GLY A 35 -20.20 -7.21 -9.33
CA GLY A 35 -19.92 -8.63 -9.49
C GLY A 35 -18.43 -8.98 -9.61
N THR A 36 -17.53 -8.00 -9.43
CA THR A 36 -16.10 -8.27 -9.33
C THR A 36 -15.75 -8.87 -7.97
N ASP A 37 -15.08 -10.01 -7.99
CA ASP A 37 -14.66 -10.73 -6.79
C ASP A 37 -13.17 -10.56 -6.48
N GLU A 38 -12.38 -9.97 -7.38
CA GLU A 38 -10.94 -9.80 -7.20
C GLU A 38 -10.44 -8.49 -7.82
N ILE A 39 -9.51 -7.84 -7.13
CA ILE A 39 -8.75 -6.69 -7.62
C ILE A 39 -7.27 -6.90 -7.36
N THR A 40 -6.43 -6.51 -8.32
CA THR A 40 -4.97 -6.53 -8.18
C THR A 40 -4.46 -5.12 -7.97
N PHE A 41 -3.62 -4.94 -6.96
CA PHE A 41 -2.83 -3.73 -6.73
C PHE A 41 -1.36 -4.01 -7.01
N ASN A 42 -0.73 -3.18 -7.83
CA ASN A 42 0.72 -3.18 -8.04
C ASN A 42 1.29 -1.88 -7.50
N VAL A 43 2.24 -1.99 -6.58
CA VAL A 43 2.87 -0.88 -5.90
C VAL A 43 4.34 -0.83 -6.28
N LYS A 44 4.78 0.28 -6.88
CA LYS A 44 6.20 0.52 -7.06
C LYS A 44 6.73 1.31 -5.86
N ALA A 45 7.66 0.75 -5.11
CA ALA A 45 8.24 1.41 -3.94
C ALA A 45 9.75 1.19 -3.84
N GLU A 46 10.47 2.23 -3.42
CA GLU A 46 11.92 2.22 -3.18
C GLU A 46 12.19 2.24 -1.67
N ASN A 47 13.39 1.80 -1.27
CA ASN A 47 13.82 1.76 0.15
C ASN A 47 12.81 1.03 1.06
N THR A 48 12.09 0.08 0.48
CA THR A 48 10.96 -0.61 1.12
C THR A 48 11.27 -2.10 1.14
N GLN A 49 11.07 -2.73 2.29
CA GLN A 49 11.21 -4.17 2.50
C GLN A 49 9.85 -4.87 2.56
N THR A 50 8.82 -4.16 2.99
CA THR A 50 7.46 -4.71 3.09
C THR A 50 6.43 -3.64 2.76
N VAL A 51 5.41 -4.02 2.00
CA VAL A 51 4.21 -3.21 1.81
C VAL A 51 3.03 -3.88 2.51
N LEU A 52 2.35 -3.14 3.39
CA LEU A 52 1.13 -3.57 4.04
C LEU A 52 -0.08 -2.89 3.40
N PHE A 53 -1.16 -3.64 3.21
CA PHE A 53 -2.39 -3.16 2.59
C PHE A 53 -3.52 -3.18 3.62
N TRP A 54 -3.99 -2.00 4.01
CA TRP A 54 -5.01 -1.81 5.03
C TRP A 54 -6.31 -1.31 4.42
N LEU A 55 -7.40 -2.03 4.62
CA LEU A 55 -8.75 -1.57 4.28
C LEU A 55 -9.33 -0.79 5.47
N ILE A 56 -9.85 0.41 5.20
CA ILE A 56 -10.40 1.32 6.20
C ILE A 56 -11.74 1.83 5.67
N SER A 57 -12.79 1.74 6.47
CA SER A 57 -14.09 2.27 6.06
C SER A 57 -14.13 3.79 6.04
N THR A 58 -14.95 4.34 5.14
CA THR A 58 -15.22 5.79 5.10
C THR A 58 -15.89 6.24 6.41
N GLY A 59 -15.40 7.32 7.01
CA GLY A 59 -15.91 7.83 8.29
C GLY A 59 -14.85 8.59 9.09
N THR A 60 -15.24 9.20 10.20
CA THR A 60 -14.30 9.85 11.12
C THR A 60 -13.69 8.81 12.07
N GLN A 61 -12.38 8.92 12.33
CA GLN A 61 -11.64 8.08 13.30
C GLN A 61 -11.60 6.57 13.00
N THR A 62 -11.89 6.14 11.77
CA THR A 62 -11.95 4.73 11.37
C THR A 62 -10.59 4.03 11.26
N TRP A 63 -9.47 4.73 11.48
CA TRP A 63 -8.13 4.10 11.52
C TRP A 63 -8.02 2.97 12.54
N THR A 64 -8.77 3.06 13.63
CA THR A 64 -8.83 2.01 14.68
C THR A 64 -9.55 0.74 14.21
N GLU A 65 -10.36 0.86 13.15
CA GLU A 65 -11.16 -0.22 12.55
C GLU A 65 -10.49 -0.80 11.30
N ARG A 66 -9.23 -0.43 11.03
CA ARG A 66 -8.50 -0.90 9.85
C ARG A 66 -8.32 -2.42 9.88
N ILE A 67 -8.45 -3.03 8.71
CA ILE A 67 -8.25 -4.47 8.51
C ILE A 67 -7.04 -4.64 7.61
N LEU A 68 -6.04 -5.42 8.05
CA LEU A 68 -4.95 -5.85 7.16
C LEU A 68 -5.52 -6.86 6.18
N ILE A 69 -5.57 -6.51 4.89
CA ILE A 69 -6.11 -7.39 3.85
C ILE A 69 -5.01 -8.15 3.10
N GLY A 70 -3.74 -7.77 3.30
CA GLY A 70 -2.58 -8.48 2.76
C GLY A 70 -1.29 -7.69 2.94
N TYR A 71 -0.20 -8.30 2.51
CA TYR A 71 1.13 -7.72 2.48
C TYR A 71 1.97 -8.37 1.39
N ASP A 72 3.05 -7.70 1.00
CA ASP A 72 4.08 -8.25 0.14
C ASP A 72 5.48 -7.87 0.65
N ILE A 73 6.46 -8.75 0.46
CA ILE A 73 7.81 -8.64 1.00
C ILE A 73 8.80 -8.67 -0.16
N LYS A 74 9.77 -7.75 -0.12
CA LYS A 74 10.85 -7.68 -1.10
C LYS A 74 11.58 -9.02 -1.19
N GLU A 75 11.66 -9.60 -2.39
CA GLU A 75 12.32 -10.89 -2.57
C GLU A 75 13.85 -10.78 -2.71
N ASN A 76 14.32 -9.68 -3.28
CA ASN A 76 15.73 -9.40 -3.52
C ASN A 76 15.98 -7.90 -3.73
N ASP A 77 17.25 -7.46 -3.77
CA ASP A 77 17.56 -6.03 -3.81
C ASP A 77 17.03 -5.24 -5.02
N THR A 78 16.78 -5.93 -6.14
CA THR A 78 16.27 -5.30 -7.37
C THR A 78 14.74 -5.29 -7.44
N ASP A 79 14.08 -6.08 -6.60
CA ASP A 79 12.64 -6.09 -6.49
C ASP A 79 12.14 -4.81 -5.82
N ASN A 80 11.32 -4.06 -6.55
CA ASN A 80 10.71 -2.83 -6.08
C ASN A 80 9.22 -2.81 -6.46
N ILE A 81 8.63 -3.98 -6.72
CA ILE A 81 7.26 -4.16 -7.16
C ILE A 81 6.55 -5.06 -6.15
N PHE A 82 5.57 -4.49 -5.47
CA PHE A 82 4.80 -5.19 -4.44
C PHE A 82 3.37 -5.40 -4.94
N THR A 83 2.84 -6.61 -4.82
CA THR A 83 1.57 -7.02 -5.40
C THR A 83 0.59 -7.52 -4.34
N LEU A 84 -0.67 -7.10 -4.46
CA LEU A 84 -1.79 -7.70 -3.73
C LEU A 84 -2.88 -8.14 -4.70
N ASN A 85 -3.23 -9.43 -4.67
CA ASN A 85 -4.48 -9.94 -5.24
C ASN A 85 -5.51 -10.04 -4.12
N TRP A 86 -6.44 -9.10 -4.07
CA TRP A 86 -7.43 -9.02 -3.00
C TRP A 86 -8.77 -9.56 -3.46
N LYS A 87 -9.24 -10.63 -2.80
CA LYS A 87 -10.60 -11.15 -2.94
C LYS A 87 -11.60 -10.26 -2.21
N ILE A 88 -12.48 -9.62 -2.98
CA ILE A 88 -13.49 -8.68 -2.50
C ILE A 88 -14.69 -9.47 -1.96
N ASN A 89 -14.64 -9.85 -0.69
CA ASN A 89 -15.75 -10.51 0.00
C ASN A 89 -16.81 -9.50 0.49
N LYS A 90 -17.15 -8.52 -0.36
CA LYS A 90 -18.13 -7.45 -0.08
C LYS A 90 -18.94 -7.16 -1.35
N ASP A 91 -20.25 -7.06 -1.21
CA ASP A 91 -21.15 -6.72 -2.33
C ASP A 91 -20.95 -5.28 -2.80
N SER A 92 -20.58 -4.37 -1.88
CA SER A 92 -20.24 -2.98 -2.17
C SER A 92 -19.01 -2.50 -1.41
N LEU A 93 -18.33 -1.51 -1.98
CA LEU A 93 -17.18 -0.84 -1.38
C LEU A 93 -17.35 0.67 -1.48
N HIS A 94 -17.14 1.33 -0.35
CA HIS A 94 -16.91 2.77 -0.27
C HIS A 94 -15.86 2.99 0.82
N ASP A 95 -14.70 2.37 0.62
CA ASP A 95 -13.63 2.23 1.61
C ASP A 95 -12.34 2.87 1.06
N HIS A 96 -11.37 3.06 1.94
CA HIS A 96 -10.02 3.49 1.63
C HIS A 96 -9.06 2.31 1.75
N LEU A 97 -8.17 2.18 0.77
CA LEU A 97 -6.99 1.34 0.88
C LEU A 97 -5.80 2.21 1.27
N HIS A 98 -5.26 1.96 2.46
CA HIS A 98 -3.98 2.50 2.89
C HIS A 98 -2.86 1.53 2.54
N VAL A 99 -1.96 1.99 1.68
CA VAL A 99 -0.74 1.27 1.32
C VAL A 99 0.40 1.84 2.15
N GLN A 100 0.98 1.00 3.01
CA GLN A 100 2.03 1.37 3.94
C GLN A 100 3.34 0.70 3.55
N GLY A 101 4.37 1.49 3.24
CA GLY A 101 5.73 1.02 3.03
C GLY A 101 6.52 1.00 4.34
N LEU A 102 7.19 -0.12 4.61
CA LEU A 102 8.11 -0.34 5.72
C LEU A 102 9.51 -0.61 5.16
N GLY A 103 10.54 -0.03 5.76
CA GLY A 103 11.93 -0.23 5.36
C GLY A 103 12.87 -0.27 6.56
N GLU A 104 14.16 -0.10 6.32
CA GLU A 104 15.17 -0.06 7.40
C GLU A 104 15.01 1.17 8.30
N ASN A 105 14.52 2.27 7.74
CA ASN A 105 14.12 3.42 8.53
C ASN A 105 12.77 3.14 9.21
N PRO A 106 12.62 3.38 10.54
CA PRO A 106 11.38 3.15 11.27
C PRO A 106 10.24 4.09 10.87
N LEU A 107 10.51 5.12 10.05
CA LEU A 107 9.47 5.95 9.48
C LEU A 107 8.64 5.18 8.46
N ASN A 108 7.33 5.24 8.61
CA ASN A 108 6.39 4.61 7.70
C ASN A 108 5.89 5.62 6.68
N PHE A 109 5.85 5.23 5.41
CA PHE A 109 5.26 6.04 4.35
C PHE A 109 3.94 5.45 3.91
N ASN A 110 2.92 6.30 3.75
CA ASN A 110 1.56 5.86 3.43
C ASN A 110 1.04 6.57 2.18
N LYS A 111 0.35 5.82 1.31
CA LYS A 111 -0.51 6.38 0.26
C LYS A 111 -1.91 5.81 0.37
N ILE A 112 -2.90 6.61 -0.02
CA ILE A 112 -4.32 6.26 0.06
C ILE A 112 -4.88 6.08 -1.34
N ILE A 113 -5.69 5.04 -1.52
CA ILE A 113 -6.54 4.85 -2.70
C ILE A 113 -7.99 4.78 -2.23
N HIS A 114 -8.88 5.45 -2.96
CA HIS A 114 -10.32 5.38 -2.70
C HIS A 114 -10.93 4.28 -3.57
N LEU A 115 -11.68 3.36 -2.96
CA LEU A 115 -12.27 2.22 -3.64
C LEU A 115 -13.78 2.35 -3.70
N TYR A 116 -14.32 2.20 -4.90
CA TYR A 116 -15.76 2.25 -5.14
C TYR A 116 -16.22 0.99 -5.88
N LYS A 117 -17.19 0.28 -5.29
CA LYS A 117 -17.90 -0.85 -5.90
C LYS A 117 -19.39 -0.70 -5.59
N ASN A 118 -20.22 -0.68 -6.63
CA ASN A 118 -21.69 -0.67 -6.48
C ASN A 118 -22.23 -2.08 -6.19
N GLN A 119 -23.33 -2.12 -5.43
CA GLN A 119 -24.13 -3.33 -5.18
C GLN A 119 -24.75 -3.88 -6.45
#